data_AF-U2EM32-F1
#
_entry.id   AF-U2EM32-F1
#
_cell.length_a   1.000
_cell.length_b   1.000
_cell.length_c   1.000
_cell.angle_alpha   90.00
_cell.angle_beta   90.00
_cell.angle_gamma   90.00
#
_symmetry.space_group_name_H-M   'P 1'
#
loop_
_entity.id
_entity.type
_entity.pdbx_description
1 polymer ?
#
loop_
_entity_poly.entity_id
_entity_poly.type
_entity_poly.pdbx_seq_one_letter_code
_entity_poly.pdbx_strand_id
1 'polypeptide(L)'
;MRPIVVITIIVAIFLGLLIFWLAGGPGVLTPDAAQTDSQRDSATLAERGSGDAATRDATAGSEQAASADEGNAQMQASIEERGFCERDFDQVAEREADVPDLREAGGLVYIFEREARLDDPYGCADFYLAHGLDIDAEDPRAGSDQLTGLFFAIQRNDPKMLRFMIDHGADLQHRAGKNDTRAMGYAYFLAIKDQRIDRNRIIGMLDSELTRQASANDESQSKTASTRTADAA
;
A
#
# COMPACT_ATOMS: atom_id res chain seq x y z
N MET A 1 6.56 -41.52 -34.22
CA MET A 1 6.97 -41.82 -32.83
C MET A 1 5.74 -42.24 -32.05
N ARG A 2 5.78 -43.41 -31.40
CA ARG A 2 4.59 -44.04 -30.78
C ARG A 2 4.18 -43.25 -29.52
N PRO A 3 2.89 -42.93 -29.32
CA PRO A 3 2.41 -42.09 -28.20
C PRO A 3 2.77 -42.66 -26.82
N ILE A 4 3.02 -43.97 -26.74
CA ILE A 4 3.46 -44.68 -25.54
C ILE A 4 4.83 -44.17 -25.05
N VAL A 5 5.75 -43.79 -25.94
CA VAL A 5 7.10 -43.33 -25.57
C VAL A 5 7.07 -41.94 -24.93
N VAL A 6 6.11 -41.09 -25.34
CA VAL A 6 5.97 -39.74 -24.79
C VAL A 6 5.43 -39.78 -23.36
N ILE A 7 4.47 -40.67 -23.09
CA ILE A 7 3.90 -40.85 -21.74
C ILE A 7 4.95 -41.38 -20.77
N THR A 8 5.82 -42.30 -21.20
CA THR A 8 6.88 -42.84 -20.32
C THR A 8 7.92 -41.78 -19.92
N ILE A 9 8.23 -40.83 -20.80
CA ILE A 9 9.18 -39.76 -20.50
C ILE A 9 8.58 -38.78 -19.49
N ILE A 10 7.31 -38.40 -19.66
CA ILE A 10 6.62 -37.47 -18.75
C ILE A 10 6.50 -38.07 -17.35
N VAL A 11 6.13 -39.35 -17.24
CA VAL A 11 6.02 -40.03 -15.94
C VAL A 11 7.38 -40.11 -15.22
N ALA A 12 8.47 -40.36 -15.95
CA ALA A 12 9.81 -40.38 -15.37
C ALA A 12 10.27 -39.02 -14.83
N ILE A 13 9.92 -37.93 -15.52
CA ILE A 13 10.25 -36.55 -15.08
C ILE A 13 9.49 -36.21 -13.79
N PHE A 14 8.20 -36.52 -13.73
CA PHE A 14 7.39 -36.28 -12.53
C PHE A 14 7.84 -37.12 -11.32
N LEU A 15 8.21 -38.38 -11.53
CA LEU A 15 8.78 -39.23 -10.48
C LEU A 15 10.12 -38.68 -9.96
N GLY A 16 10.99 -38.19 -10.85
CA GLY A 16 12.26 -37.57 -10.47
C GLY A 16 12.08 -36.30 -9.65
N LEU A 17 11.15 -35.43 -10.04
CA LEU A 17 10.84 -34.19 -9.31
C LEU A 17 10.21 -34.46 -7.94
N LEU A 18 9.36 -35.48 -7.83
CA LEU A 18 8.74 -35.87 -6.57
C LEU A 18 9.78 -36.41 -5.56
N ILE A 19 10.75 -37.21 -6.03
CA ILE A 19 11.83 -37.72 -5.20
C ILE A 19 12.77 -36.60 -4.76
N PHE A 20 13.08 -35.65 -5.65
CA PHE A 20 13.90 -34.48 -5.33
C PHE A 20 13.25 -33.59 -4.25
N TRP A 21 11.91 -33.51 -4.24
CA TRP A 21 11.17 -32.78 -3.22
C TRP A 21 11.08 -33.52 -1.87
N LEU A 22 11.03 -34.85 -1.90
CA LEU A 22 11.00 -35.68 -0.68
C LEU A 22 12.37 -35.85 -0.02
N ALA A 23 13.47 -35.64 -0.74
CA ALA A 23 14.84 -35.84 -0.24
C ALA A 23 15.46 -34.61 0.45
N GLY A 24 14.70 -33.53 0.67
CA GLY A 24 15.16 -32.35 1.43
C GLY A 24 15.82 -31.28 0.57
N GLY A 25 15.02 -30.29 0.18
CA GLY A 25 15.50 -29.00 -0.35
C GLY A 25 16.10 -28.10 0.74
N PRO A 26 16.76 -26.99 0.35
CA PRO A 26 18.07 -26.58 0.85
C PRO A 26 18.11 -26.16 2.32
N GLY A 27 19.11 -26.69 3.03
CA GLY A 27 19.50 -26.22 4.35
C GLY A 27 19.93 -24.76 4.31
N VAL A 28 19.20 -23.92 5.04
CA VAL A 28 19.61 -22.58 5.43
C VAL A 28 20.71 -22.75 6.47
N LEU A 29 21.94 -22.35 6.12
CA LEU A 29 23.02 -22.17 7.08
C LEU A 29 22.70 -20.94 7.93
N THR A 30 22.28 -21.17 9.17
CA THR A 30 22.32 -20.17 10.23
C THR A 30 23.72 -20.17 10.86
N PRO A 31 24.46 -19.05 10.93
CA PRO A 31 25.50 -18.91 11.92
C PRO A 31 24.86 -18.40 13.21
N ASP A 32 24.63 -19.34 14.14
CA ASP A 32 24.25 -19.03 15.51
C ASP A 32 25.49 -18.57 16.31
N ALA A 33 25.20 -17.82 17.36
CA ALA A 33 26.12 -17.06 18.16
C ALA A 33 27.09 -17.89 19.04
N ALA A 34 28.06 -17.14 19.59
CA ALA A 34 28.75 -17.34 20.87
C ALA A 34 30.11 -18.07 20.88
N GLN A 35 31.16 -17.31 21.19
CA GLN A 35 32.01 -17.47 22.39
C GLN A 35 32.95 -16.25 22.49
N THR A 36 32.66 -15.33 23.41
CA THR A 36 33.35 -15.15 24.72
C THR A 36 34.87 -14.97 24.64
N ASP A 37 35.24 -13.70 24.87
CA ASP A 37 36.18 -13.28 25.93
C ASP A 37 37.64 -13.73 25.83
N SER A 38 38.52 -12.80 25.42
CA SER A 38 39.77 -12.57 26.16
C SER A 38 40.45 -11.27 25.70
N GLN A 39 40.78 -10.44 26.70
CA GLN A 39 41.94 -9.55 26.79
C GLN A 39 42.13 -8.46 25.71
N ARG A 40 41.86 -7.22 26.12
CA ARG A 40 42.48 -6.01 25.57
C ARG A 40 43.22 -5.30 26.69
N ASP A 41 44.47 -5.70 26.91
CA ASP A 41 45.46 -4.93 27.68
C ASP A 41 46.38 -4.18 26.70
N SER A 42 46.71 -2.94 27.09
CA SER A 42 47.86 -2.13 26.64
C SER A 42 47.93 -1.77 25.14
N ALA A 43 47.64 -0.52 24.78
CA ALA A 43 48.62 0.58 24.76
C ALA A 43 49.82 0.28 23.86
N THR A 44 49.92 0.96 22.71
CA THR A 44 51.04 1.88 22.40
C THR A 44 50.98 2.42 20.97
N LEU A 45 51.26 3.73 20.88
CA LEU A 45 52.14 4.41 19.91
C LEU A 45 51.93 4.10 18.42
N ALA A 46 51.38 5.05 17.66
CA ALA A 46 52.11 6.16 17.05
C ALA A 46 52.81 5.78 15.74
N GLU A 47 52.85 6.80 14.88
CA GLU A 47 53.62 6.94 13.64
C GLU A 47 52.93 6.43 12.37
N ARG A 48 52.64 7.25 11.34
CA ARG A 48 53.37 8.30 10.59
C ARG A 48 53.84 7.71 9.26
N GLY A 49 53.51 8.43 8.18
CA GLY A 49 54.14 8.28 6.85
C GLY A 49 53.23 7.54 5.86
N SER A 50 52.69 8.19 4.83
CA SER A 50 53.35 8.85 3.69
C SER A 50 53.57 7.88 2.52
N GLY A 51 53.20 8.34 1.33
CA GLY A 51 53.56 7.77 0.03
C GLY A 51 52.41 6.96 -0.58
N ASP A 52 51.59 7.50 -1.46
CA ASP A 52 51.88 7.97 -2.83
C ASP A 52 51.42 6.96 -3.87
N ALA A 53 50.72 7.52 -4.85
CA ALA A 53 50.81 7.21 -6.26
C ALA A 53 50.15 5.92 -6.79
N ALA A 54 49.12 6.18 -7.59
CA ALA A 54 49.15 5.92 -9.04
C ALA A 54 48.09 4.94 -9.57
N THR A 55 47.07 5.57 -10.19
CA THR A 55 46.64 5.35 -11.58
C THR A 55 46.18 3.96 -12.03
N ARG A 56 44.92 3.91 -12.48
CA ARG A 56 44.44 3.63 -13.86
C ARG A 56 43.02 3.08 -13.72
N ASP A 57 42.03 3.87 -14.10
CA ASP A 57 41.47 3.92 -15.45
C ASP A 57 40.72 2.63 -15.82
N ALA A 58 39.40 2.72 -15.74
CA ALA A 58 38.46 1.83 -16.41
C ALA A 58 37.16 2.61 -16.63
N THR A 59 37.14 3.44 -17.68
CA THR A 59 35.91 3.94 -18.27
C THR A 59 35.14 2.85 -19.02
N ALA A 60 33.82 2.94 -18.85
CA ALA A 60 32.75 2.65 -19.81
C ALA A 60 32.19 1.21 -19.87
N GLY A 61 30.98 1.08 -19.33
CA GLY A 61 29.81 1.00 -20.20
C GLY A 61 29.02 -0.31 -20.16
N SER A 62 27.94 -0.33 -19.37
CA SER A 62 26.62 -0.89 -19.75
C SER A 62 25.62 -0.53 -18.64
N GLU A 63 24.76 0.46 -18.91
CA GLU A 63 23.31 0.25 -19.13
C GLU A 63 22.55 0.05 -17.81
N GLN A 64 22.25 1.13 -17.09
CA GLN A 64 20.93 1.79 -17.10
C GLN A 64 19.75 0.82 -16.87
N ALA A 65 19.54 0.45 -15.59
CA ALA A 65 18.26 -0.08 -15.10
C ALA A 65 18.04 0.13 -13.58
N ALA A 66 18.65 1.15 -12.96
CA ALA A 66 18.66 1.30 -11.49
C ALA A 66 18.14 2.65 -10.95
N SER A 67 17.78 3.63 -11.79
CA SER A 67 17.58 5.01 -11.32
C SER A 67 16.17 5.35 -10.84
N ALA A 68 15.19 4.47 -11.00
CA ALA A 68 13.82 4.71 -10.53
C ALA A 68 13.61 4.25 -9.07
N ASP A 69 14.35 3.22 -8.65
CA ASP A 69 14.19 2.60 -7.33
C ASP A 69 14.91 3.38 -6.23
N GLU A 70 16.11 3.88 -6.52
CA GLU A 70 16.90 4.69 -5.57
C GLU A 70 16.27 6.08 -5.33
N GLY A 71 15.70 6.71 -6.36
CA GLY A 71 15.04 8.02 -6.24
C GLY A 71 13.75 7.95 -5.42
N ASN A 72 12.97 6.88 -5.59
CA ASN A 72 11.77 6.63 -4.80
C ASN A 72 12.11 6.31 -3.33
N ALA A 73 13.14 5.49 -3.10
CA ALA A 73 13.60 5.14 -1.76
C ALA A 73 14.15 6.35 -0.98
N GLN A 74 14.90 7.24 -1.62
CA GLN A 74 15.42 8.47 -0.99
C GLN A 74 14.29 9.46 -0.68
N MET A 75 13.30 9.61 -1.57
CA MET A 75 12.14 10.47 -1.33
C MET A 75 11.29 9.93 -0.18
N GLN A 76 11.00 8.62 -0.16
CA GLN A 76 10.28 7.96 0.92
C GLN A 76 10.98 8.10 2.27
N ALA A 77 12.31 7.91 2.34
CA ALA A 77 13.08 8.10 3.56
C ALA A 77 12.99 9.54 4.10
N SER A 78 13.03 10.54 3.22
CA SER A 78 12.92 11.96 3.62
C SER A 78 11.51 12.36 4.08
N ILE A 79 10.48 11.70 3.54
CA ILE A 79 9.08 11.89 3.93
C ILE A 79 8.81 11.24 5.29
N GLU A 80 9.34 10.04 5.52
CA GLU A 80 9.19 9.30 6.78
C GLU A 80 9.87 10.01 7.96
N GLU A 81 11.00 10.67 7.75
CA GLU A 81 11.67 11.46 8.79
C GLU A 81 10.95 12.78 9.13
N ARG A 82 10.22 13.36 8.16
CA ARG A 82 9.45 14.61 8.38
C ARG A 82 8.16 14.35 9.14
N GLY A 83 7.41 13.32 8.77
CA GLY A 83 6.08 13.05 9.30
C GLY A 83 5.03 14.08 8.86
N PHE A 84 3.81 13.62 8.60
CA PHE A 84 2.69 14.48 8.21
C PHE A 84 1.78 14.78 9.42
N CYS A 85 1.36 13.71 10.09
CA CYS A 85 0.44 13.77 11.23
C CYS A 85 1.17 13.77 12.58
N GLU A 86 2.47 13.47 12.60
CA GLU A 86 3.31 13.42 13.80
C GLU A 86 3.87 14.77 14.25
N ARG A 87 3.72 15.81 13.41
CA ARG A 87 4.25 17.16 13.68
C ARG A 87 3.24 18.02 14.44
N ASP A 88 3.74 19.11 15.02
CA ASP A 88 2.91 20.11 15.70
C ASP A 88 1.91 20.77 14.73
N PHE A 89 0.64 20.80 15.12
CA PHE A 89 -0.49 21.27 14.32
C PHE A 89 -0.67 22.80 14.31
N ASP A 90 0.10 23.54 15.13
CA ASP A 90 0.03 25.01 15.17
C ASP A 90 0.55 25.67 13.87
N GLN A 91 1.25 24.92 13.01
CA GLN A 91 1.82 25.39 11.76
C GLN A 91 0.96 25.04 10.53
N VAL A 92 -0.28 25.54 10.50
CA VAL A 92 -1.28 25.24 9.44
C VAL A 92 -0.73 25.42 8.02
N ALA A 93 -0.02 26.53 7.75
CA ALA A 93 0.52 26.81 6.42
C ALA A 93 1.57 25.77 5.96
N GLU A 94 2.38 25.26 6.88
CA GLU A 94 3.33 24.18 6.56
C GLU A 94 2.59 22.88 6.25
N ARG A 95 1.51 22.61 6.98
CA ARG A 95 0.71 21.40 6.80
C ARG A 95 -0.08 21.40 5.49
N GLU A 96 -0.62 22.54 5.09
CA GLU A 96 -1.24 22.71 3.77
C GLU A 96 -0.24 22.50 2.63
N ALA A 97 1.01 22.94 2.82
CA ALA A 97 2.06 22.75 1.82
C ALA A 97 2.44 21.28 1.61
N ASP A 98 2.18 20.40 2.59
CA ASP A 98 2.48 18.98 2.50
C ASP A 98 1.49 18.19 1.63
N VAL A 99 0.32 18.75 1.27
CA VAL A 99 -0.72 17.99 0.58
C VAL A 99 -0.20 17.26 -0.67
N PRO A 100 0.61 17.86 -1.56
CA PRO A 100 1.21 17.15 -2.69
C PRO A 100 2.11 15.99 -2.26
N ASP A 101 2.98 16.20 -1.28
CA ASP A 101 3.91 15.17 -0.78
C ASP A 101 3.15 14.01 -0.13
N LEU A 102 2.07 14.30 0.59
CA LEU A 102 1.20 13.30 1.19
C LEU A 102 0.47 12.47 0.12
N ARG A 103 0.02 13.08 -0.99
CA ARG A 103 -0.58 12.33 -2.11
C ARG A 103 0.39 11.29 -2.66
N GLU A 104 1.63 11.69 -2.94
CA GLU A 104 2.68 10.79 -3.43
C GLU A 104 3.05 9.71 -2.40
N ALA A 105 2.94 10.02 -1.11
CA ALA A 105 3.19 9.08 -0.04
C ALA A 105 2.06 8.04 0.17
N GLY A 106 0.91 8.16 -0.48
CA GLY A 106 -0.23 7.24 -0.31
C GLY A 106 -1.51 7.89 0.23
N GLY A 107 -1.52 9.21 0.43
CA GLY A 107 -2.71 9.96 0.82
C GLY A 107 -3.33 9.46 2.12
N LEU A 108 -4.63 9.19 2.08
CA LEU A 108 -5.36 8.66 3.24
C LEU A 108 -4.87 7.28 3.66
N VAL A 109 -4.46 6.43 2.72
CA VAL A 109 -3.94 5.10 3.04
C VAL A 109 -2.68 5.23 3.89
N TYR A 110 -1.80 6.17 3.55
CA TYR A 110 -0.60 6.46 4.35
C TYR A 110 -0.94 6.84 5.80
N ILE A 111 -1.91 7.74 6.00
CA ILE A 111 -2.33 8.17 7.35
C ILE A 111 -2.82 6.95 8.15
N PHE A 112 -3.72 6.16 7.59
CA PHE A 112 -4.36 5.06 8.31
C PHE A 112 -3.47 3.82 8.48
N GLU A 113 -2.50 3.57 7.60
CA GLU A 113 -1.44 2.56 7.82
C GLU A 113 -0.64 2.84 9.09
N ARG A 114 -0.47 4.12 9.43
CA ARG A 114 0.35 4.59 10.56
C ARG A 114 -0.49 4.99 11.76
N GLU A 115 -1.80 4.71 11.75
CA GLU A 115 -2.77 5.03 12.80
C GLU A 115 -2.27 4.73 14.22
N ALA A 116 -1.58 3.60 14.44
CA ALA A 116 -1.09 3.22 15.76
C ALA A 116 0.01 4.15 16.34
N ARG A 117 0.59 5.02 15.50
CA ARG A 117 1.60 6.03 15.90
C ARG A 117 1.01 7.43 16.07
N LEU A 118 -0.28 7.60 15.76
CA LEU A 118 -0.95 8.89 15.74
C LEU A 118 -1.87 9.02 16.95
N ASP A 119 -1.82 10.19 17.60
CA ASP A 119 -2.76 10.52 18.68
C ASP A 119 -4.20 10.71 18.13
N ASP A 120 -4.32 11.35 16.96
CA ASP A 120 -5.59 11.57 16.27
C ASP A 120 -5.48 11.37 14.74
N PRO A 121 -5.57 10.12 14.25
CA PRO A 121 -5.52 9.83 12.82
C PRO A 121 -6.71 10.41 12.05
N TYR A 122 -7.89 10.49 12.67
CA TYR A 122 -9.12 10.95 12.02
C TYR A 122 -9.12 12.47 11.90
N GLY A 123 -8.77 13.20 12.96
CA GLY A 123 -8.55 14.65 12.88
C GLY A 123 -7.39 15.01 11.96
N CYS A 124 -6.38 14.13 11.83
CA CYS A 124 -5.36 14.31 10.82
C CYS A 124 -5.93 14.25 9.39
N ALA A 125 -6.69 13.19 9.09
CA ALA A 125 -7.34 12.99 7.81
C ALA A 125 -8.35 14.10 7.49
N ASP A 126 -9.16 14.53 8.46
CA ASP A 126 -10.15 15.61 8.34
C ASP A 126 -9.54 16.89 7.80
N PHE A 127 -8.43 17.31 8.40
CA PHE A 127 -7.72 18.50 7.94
C PHE A 127 -7.25 18.32 6.50
N TYR A 128 -6.54 17.24 6.17
CA TYR A 128 -5.99 17.10 4.82
C TYR A 128 -7.10 17.04 3.75
N LEU A 129 -8.24 16.40 4.07
CA LEU A 129 -9.44 16.43 3.23
C LEU A 129 -9.99 17.85 3.05
N ALA A 130 -10.09 18.62 4.15
CA ALA A 130 -10.51 20.02 4.10
C ALA A 130 -9.55 20.92 3.29
N HIS A 131 -8.29 20.51 3.16
CA HIS A 131 -7.24 21.21 2.44
C HIS A 131 -6.88 20.57 1.08
N GLY A 132 -7.81 19.82 0.49
CA GLY A 132 -7.74 19.39 -0.91
C GLY A 132 -6.99 18.09 -1.16
N LEU A 133 -6.80 17.26 -0.13
CA LEU A 133 -6.55 15.83 -0.33
C LEU A 133 -7.82 15.19 -0.90
N ASP A 134 -7.66 14.35 -1.91
CA ASP A 134 -8.77 13.67 -2.57
C ASP A 134 -9.16 12.40 -1.79
N ILE A 135 -10.46 12.25 -1.49
CA ILE A 135 -11.04 11.12 -0.75
C ILE A 135 -10.98 9.81 -1.55
N ASP A 136 -11.02 9.91 -2.87
CA ASP A 136 -11.04 8.77 -3.80
C ASP A 136 -9.69 8.54 -4.48
N ALA A 137 -8.62 9.22 -4.05
CA ALA A 137 -7.28 8.97 -4.56
C ALA A 137 -6.79 7.57 -4.21
N GLU A 138 -6.26 6.86 -5.21
CA GLU A 138 -5.56 5.59 -5.04
C GLU A 138 -4.14 5.83 -4.54
N ASP A 139 -3.64 4.94 -3.68
CA ASP A 139 -2.25 4.95 -3.22
C ASP A 139 -1.26 4.74 -4.39
N PRO A 140 -0.47 5.76 -4.80
CA PRO A 140 0.36 5.70 -5.99
C PRO A 140 1.69 4.96 -5.75
N ARG A 141 2.01 4.58 -4.51
CA ARG A 141 3.29 3.95 -4.17
C ARG A 141 3.49 2.65 -4.97
N ALA A 142 4.68 2.49 -5.55
CA ALA A 142 5.04 1.28 -6.25
C ALA A 142 4.93 0.05 -5.32
N GLY A 143 4.30 -1.01 -5.83
CA GLY A 143 4.08 -2.26 -5.08
C GLY A 143 2.87 -2.24 -4.13
N SER A 144 2.17 -1.10 -3.99
CA SER A 144 0.89 -1.04 -3.28
C SER A 144 -0.20 -1.84 -4.02
N ASP A 145 -1.32 -2.07 -3.34
CA ASP A 145 -2.52 -2.61 -3.97
C ASP A 145 -3.30 -1.57 -4.78
N GLN A 146 -2.82 -0.31 -4.86
CA GLN A 146 -3.53 0.86 -5.44
C GLN A 146 -4.93 1.03 -4.83
N LEU A 147 -5.00 1.00 -3.50
CA LEU A 147 -6.26 1.15 -2.78
C LEU A 147 -6.56 2.63 -2.56
N THR A 148 -7.83 3.01 -2.61
CA THR A 148 -8.29 4.24 -1.98
C THR A 148 -8.44 4.05 -0.47
N GLY A 149 -8.66 5.13 0.28
CA GLY A 149 -8.97 5.07 1.70
C GLY A 149 -10.17 4.16 2.01
N LEU A 150 -11.23 4.21 1.18
CA LEU A 150 -12.39 3.34 1.28
C LEU A 150 -12.02 1.86 1.12
N PHE A 151 -11.20 1.53 0.12
CA PHE A 151 -10.78 0.14 -0.13
C PHE A 151 -9.87 -0.39 0.97
N PHE A 152 -9.00 0.45 1.52
CA PHE A 152 -8.16 0.10 2.66
C PHE A 152 -8.99 -0.21 3.92
N ALA A 153 -10.04 0.57 4.20
CA ALA A 153 -10.98 0.29 5.28
C ALA A 153 -11.70 -1.06 5.11
N ILE A 154 -12.13 -1.37 3.88
CA ILE A 154 -12.70 -2.68 3.53
C ILE A 154 -11.66 -3.78 3.76
N GLN A 155 -10.43 -3.62 3.28
CA GLN A 155 -9.36 -4.61 3.42
C GLN A 155 -9.11 -4.95 4.90
N ARG A 156 -8.96 -3.91 5.74
CA ARG A 156 -8.75 -4.02 7.19
C ARG A 156 -9.96 -4.53 7.97
N ASN A 157 -11.12 -4.68 7.32
CA ASN A 157 -12.38 -5.03 7.96
C ASN A 157 -12.72 -4.06 9.11
N ASP A 158 -12.52 -2.76 8.88
CA ASP A 158 -12.65 -1.70 9.88
C ASP A 158 -13.93 -0.87 9.65
N PRO A 159 -14.99 -1.08 10.44
CA PRO A 159 -16.24 -0.34 10.30
C PRO A 159 -16.12 1.15 10.64
N LYS A 160 -15.19 1.54 11.53
CA LYS A 160 -15.04 2.95 11.93
C LYS A 160 -14.40 3.72 10.79
N MET A 161 -13.31 3.19 10.24
CA MET A 161 -12.64 3.77 9.07
C MET A 161 -13.57 3.77 7.85
N LEU A 162 -14.34 2.71 7.64
CA LEU A 162 -15.33 2.66 6.55
C LEU A 162 -16.38 3.76 6.68
N ARG A 163 -16.92 3.97 7.90
CA ARG A 163 -17.88 5.03 8.17
C ARG A 163 -17.28 6.40 7.87
N PHE A 164 -16.05 6.64 8.32
CA PHE A 164 -15.35 7.89 8.06
C PHE A 164 -15.27 8.19 6.55
N MET A 165 -14.85 7.23 5.73
CA MET A 165 -14.76 7.43 4.28
C MET A 165 -16.13 7.76 3.66
N ILE A 166 -17.18 7.04 4.07
CA ILE A 166 -18.56 7.27 3.60
C ILE A 166 -19.06 8.67 3.98
N ASP A 167 -18.83 9.07 5.23
CA ASP A 167 -19.32 10.35 5.76
C ASP A 167 -18.61 11.54 5.09
N HIS A 168 -17.38 11.33 4.60
CA HIS A 168 -16.61 12.29 3.79
C HIS A 168 -16.92 12.21 2.28
N GLY A 169 -17.90 11.40 1.88
CA GLY A 169 -18.40 11.38 0.51
C GLY A 169 -17.58 10.53 -0.46
N ALA A 170 -16.82 9.53 0.02
CA ALA A 170 -16.14 8.58 -0.84
C ALA A 170 -17.12 7.93 -1.84
N ASP A 171 -16.74 7.86 -3.13
CA ASP A 171 -17.57 7.29 -4.17
C ASP A 171 -17.56 5.75 -4.08
N LEU A 172 -18.70 5.18 -3.66
CA LEU A 172 -18.87 3.73 -3.56
C LEU A 172 -18.87 3.01 -4.93
N GLN A 173 -19.03 3.76 -6.02
CA GLN A 173 -18.98 3.26 -7.40
C GLN A 173 -17.60 3.43 -8.04
N HIS A 174 -16.69 4.16 -7.40
CA HIS A 174 -15.31 4.28 -7.84
C HIS A 174 -14.68 2.88 -7.89
N ARG A 175 -13.87 2.66 -8.93
CA ARG A 175 -13.17 1.41 -9.12
C ARG A 175 -11.73 1.61 -8.73
N ALA A 176 -11.22 0.73 -7.87
CA ALA A 176 -9.86 0.80 -7.40
C ALA A 176 -9.32 -0.59 -7.09
N GLY A 177 -8.04 -0.61 -6.73
CA GLY A 177 -7.31 -1.81 -6.38
C GLY A 177 -6.88 -2.63 -7.60
N LYS A 178 -6.00 -3.61 -7.37
CA LYS A 178 -5.46 -4.51 -8.41
C LYS A 178 -6.48 -5.15 -9.37
N ASN A 179 -7.74 -5.27 -8.95
CA ASN A 179 -8.80 -5.91 -9.73
C ASN A 179 -9.76 -4.92 -10.41
N ASP A 180 -9.52 -3.60 -10.30
CA ASP A 180 -10.38 -2.55 -10.86
C ASP A 180 -11.88 -2.78 -10.53
N THR A 181 -12.14 -3.07 -9.25
CA THR A 181 -13.47 -3.45 -8.78
C THR A 181 -14.09 -2.33 -7.97
N ARG A 182 -15.41 -2.37 -7.75
CA ARG A 182 -16.11 -1.42 -6.88
C ARG A 182 -16.08 -1.91 -5.43
N ALA A 183 -16.31 -1.00 -4.48
CA ALA A 183 -16.24 -1.29 -3.04
C ALA A 183 -17.03 -2.55 -2.63
N MET A 184 -18.29 -2.68 -3.07
CA MET A 184 -19.12 -3.86 -2.76
C MET A 184 -18.53 -5.15 -3.32
N GLY A 185 -18.05 -5.11 -4.58
CA GLY A 185 -17.39 -6.25 -5.21
C GLY A 185 -16.10 -6.66 -4.50
N TYR A 186 -15.31 -5.70 -4.04
CA TYR A 186 -14.11 -5.94 -3.25
C TYR A 186 -14.41 -6.60 -1.91
N ALA A 187 -15.45 -6.13 -1.20
CA ALA A 187 -15.88 -6.70 0.08
C ALA A 187 -16.27 -8.18 -0.06
N TYR A 188 -17.06 -8.53 -1.09
CA TYR A 188 -17.41 -9.93 -1.38
C TYR A 188 -16.20 -10.77 -1.79
N PHE A 189 -15.32 -10.24 -2.64
CA PHE A 189 -14.08 -10.92 -3.02
C PHE A 189 -13.25 -11.32 -1.79
N LEU A 190 -13.06 -10.39 -0.84
CA LEU A 190 -12.33 -10.67 0.39
C LEU A 190 -13.04 -11.67 1.30
N ALA A 191 -14.37 -11.61 1.41
CA ALA A 191 -15.17 -12.54 2.20
C ALA A 191 -15.09 -13.98 1.66
N ILE A 192 -15.05 -14.14 0.33
CA ILE A 192 -14.88 -15.43 -0.33
C ILE A 192 -13.43 -15.92 -0.18
N LYS A 193 -12.45 -15.00 -0.31
CA LYS A 193 -11.01 -15.29 -0.21
C LYS A 193 -10.60 -15.81 1.17
N ASP A 194 -11.14 -15.24 2.24
CA ASP A 194 -10.90 -15.70 3.62
C ASP A 194 -12.19 -15.75 4.44
N GLN A 195 -12.82 -16.93 4.43
CA GLN A 195 -14.09 -17.19 5.12
C GLN A 195 -13.98 -17.17 6.65
N ARG A 196 -12.76 -17.08 7.21
CA ARG A 196 -12.56 -17.01 8.68
C ARG A 196 -12.84 -15.61 9.22
N ILE A 197 -12.81 -14.60 8.37
CA ILE A 197 -13.03 -13.20 8.74
C ILE A 197 -14.48 -12.84 8.42
N ASP A 198 -15.29 -12.55 9.45
CA ASP A 198 -16.65 -12.06 9.24
C ASP A 198 -16.62 -10.62 8.72
N ARG A 199 -17.10 -10.44 7.48
CA ARG A 199 -17.19 -9.16 6.79
C ARG A 199 -18.63 -8.68 6.61
N ASN A 200 -19.62 -9.36 7.23
CA ASN A 200 -21.04 -9.03 7.09
C ASN A 200 -21.34 -7.59 7.54
N ARG A 201 -20.63 -7.09 8.56
CA ARG A 201 -20.80 -5.70 9.01
C ARG A 201 -20.37 -4.70 7.95
N ILE A 202 -19.23 -4.92 7.29
CA ILE A 202 -18.75 -4.07 6.19
C ILE A 202 -19.73 -4.12 5.01
N ILE A 203 -20.12 -5.33 4.62
CA ILE A 203 -21.07 -5.55 3.52
C ILE A 203 -22.40 -4.85 3.80
N GLY A 204 -22.95 -5.00 5.02
CA GLY A 204 -24.22 -4.37 5.41
C GLY A 204 -24.15 -2.84 5.44
N MET A 205 -23.01 -2.26 5.82
CA MET A 205 -22.80 -0.81 5.76
C MET A 205 -22.78 -0.30 4.31
N LEU A 206 -22.06 -0.99 3.42
CA LEU A 206 -22.02 -0.64 1.99
C LEU A 206 -23.40 -0.79 1.34
N ASP A 207 -24.11 -1.89 1.61
CA ASP A 207 -25.45 -2.16 1.07
C ASP A 207 -26.47 -1.09 1.48
N SER A 208 -26.49 -0.74 2.76
CA SER A 208 -27.37 0.29 3.29
C SER A 208 -27.11 1.64 2.62
N GLU A 209 -25.83 1.99 2.45
CA GLU A 209 -25.43 3.28 1.88
C GLU A 209 -25.68 3.34 0.37
N LEU A 210 -25.39 2.28 -0.38
CA LEU A 210 -25.72 2.18 -1.80
C LEU A 210 -27.22 2.32 -2.05
N THR A 211 -28.04 1.67 -1.21
CA THR A 211 -29.51 1.78 -1.28
C THR A 211 -29.98 3.22 -1.01
N ARG A 212 -29.35 3.89 -0.04
CA ARG A 212 -29.64 5.29 0.30
C ARG A 212 -29.31 6.22 -0.87
N GLN A 213 -28.14 6.05 -1.49
CA GLN A 213 -27.71 6.85 -2.64
C GLN A 213 -28.61 6.63 -3.86
N ALA A 214 -29.00 5.39 -4.14
CA ALA A 214 -29.94 5.07 -5.22
C ALA A 214 -31.30 5.78 -5.02
N SER A 215 -31.85 5.71 -3.81
CA SER A 215 -33.15 6.34 -3.48
C SER A 215 -33.11 7.86 -3.60
N ALA A 216 -32.02 8.50 -3.16
CA ALA A 216 -31.84 9.95 -3.26
C ALA A 216 -31.77 10.44 -4.72
N ASN A 217 -31.14 9.64 -5.59
CA ASN A 217 -31.03 9.95 -7.02
C ASN A 217 -32.39 9.90 -7.73
N ASP A 218 -33.25 8.94 -7.38
CA ASP A 218 -34.60 8.81 -7.96
C ASP A 218 -35.49 10.02 -7.58
N GLU A 219 -35.42 10.48 -6.32
CA GLU A 219 -36.14 11.67 -5.87
C GLU A 219 -35.68 12.96 -6.57
N SER A 220 -34.38 13.11 -6.77
CA SER A 220 -33.78 14.27 -7.46
C SER A 220 -34.22 14.33 -8.94
N GLN A 221 -34.26 13.18 -9.62
CA GLN A 221 -34.72 13.09 -11.00
C GLN A 221 -36.22 13.38 -11.14
N SER A 222 -37.03 12.91 -10.19
CA SER A 222 -38.48 13.18 -10.16
C SER A 222 -38.80 14.67 -10.00
N LYS A 223 -38.11 15.38 -9.09
CA LYS A 223 -38.28 16.84 -8.92
C LYS A 223 -37.89 17.60 -10.18
N THR A 224 -36.76 17.26 -10.80
CA THR A 224 -36.27 17.94 -12.00
C THR A 224 -37.19 17.74 -13.21
N ALA A 225 -37.83 16.57 -13.34
CA ALA A 225 -38.81 16.30 -14.38
C ALA A 225 -40.11 17.10 -14.19
N SER A 226 -40.54 17.30 -12.94
CA SER A 226 -41.75 18.07 -12.62
C SER A 226 -41.58 19.58 -12.82
N THR A 227 -40.37 20.13 -12.62
CA THR A 227 -40.13 21.57 -12.85
C THR A 227 -40.07 21.90 -14.35
N ARG A 228 -39.48 21.02 -15.17
CA ARG A 228 -39.41 21.23 -16.64
C ARG A 228 -40.76 21.17 -17.35
N THR A 229 -41.74 20.49 -16.77
CA THR A 229 -43.11 20.42 -17.31
C THR A 229 -43.94 21.65 -16.93
N ALA A 230 -43.58 22.36 -15.86
CA ALA A 230 -44.26 23.59 -15.44
C ALA A 230 -43.80 24.84 -16.23
N ASP A 231 -42.53 24.90 -16.65
CA ASP A 231 -41.99 26.03 -17.45
C ASP A 231 -42.26 25.92 -18.96
N ALA A 232 -42.88 24.83 -19.41
CA ALA A 232 -43.21 24.58 -20.82
C ALA A 232 -44.72 24.79 -21.15
N ALA A 233 -45.50 25.31 -20.20
CA ALA A 233 -46.95 25.59 -20.32
C ALA A 233 -47.22 27.09 -20.16
#